data_AF-A0AAW7SMS5-F1
#
_entry.id   AF-A0AAW7SMS5-F1
#
_cell.length_a   1.000
_cell.length_b   1.000
_cell.length_c   1.000
_cell.angle_alpha   90.00
_cell.angle_beta   90.00
_cell.angle_gamma   90.00
#
_symmetry.space_group_name_H-M   'P 1'
#
loop_
_entity.id
_entity.type
_entity.pdbx_description
1 polymer ?
#
loop_
_entity_poly.entity_id
_entity_poly.type
_entity_poly.pdbx_seq_one_letter_code
_entity_poly.pdbx_strand_id
1 'polypeptide(L)'
;MRDRLFLPGQVIAGVPVKPDQHDSVIFGTTDAAGRTARIRLPKWHPQKKWVFNAVVGDGDLGESFHLIDPGGQKVHAGVPYLLDVENGYLPCGHSDANGDTDYAQSRTPSNVDLPTGFQTIG
;
A
#
# COMPACT_ATOMS: atom_id res chain seq x y z
N MET A 1 -9.48 2.01 10.93
CA MET A 1 -8.54 2.25 9.81
C MET A 1 -8.70 1.10 8.83
N ARG A 2 -8.78 1.35 7.52
CA ARG A 2 -8.83 0.27 6.52
C ARG A 2 -7.41 -0.01 6.07
N ASP A 3 -7.05 -1.28 5.96
CA ASP A 3 -5.70 -1.74 5.66
C ASP A 3 -5.76 -2.76 4.52
N ARG A 4 -4.64 -2.87 3.80
CA ARG A 4 -4.45 -3.83 2.70
C ARG A 4 -3.25 -4.70 3.00
N LEU A 5 -3.42 -6.02 2.95
CA LEU A 5 -2.35 -7.00 2.91
C LEU A 5 -2.30 -7.65 1.52
N PHE A 6 -1.13 -7.66 0.88
CA PHE A 6 -0.92 -8.50 -0.30
C PHE A 6 0.50 -9.07 -0.36
N LEU A 7 0.67 -10.16 -1.11
CA LEU A 7 1.92 -10.87 -1.31
C LEU A 7 2.29 -10.80 -2.80
N PRO A 8 3.22 -9.92 -3.22
CA PRO A 8 3.60 -9.81 -4.62
C PRO A 8 4.05 -11.14 -5.23
N GLY A 9 3.47 -11.51 -6.37
CA GLY A 9 3.72 -12.75 -7.09
C GLY A 9 3.19 -14.02 -6.41
N GLN A 10 2.29 -13.90 -5.43
CA GLN A 10 1.79 -15.05 -4.66
C GLN A 10 0.29 -15.01 -4.38
N VAL A 11 -0.27 -16.20 -4.23
CA VAL A 11 -1.68 -16.42 -3.90
C VAL A 11 -1.82 -16.74 -2.42
N ILE A 12 -2.80 -16.14 -1.76
CA ILE A 12 -3.18 -16.45 -0.38
C ILE A 12 -4.26 -17.53 -0.41
N ALA A 13 -4.02 -18.67 0.22
CA ALA A 13 -4.99 -19.76 0.26
C ALA A 13 -6.35 -19.29 0.79
N GLY A 14 -7.42 -19.59 0.05
CA GLY A 14 -8.78 -19.18 0.39
C GLY A 14 -9.14 -17.74 -0.02
N VAL A 15 -8.23 -16.98 -0.63
CA VAL A 15 -8.48 -15.64 -1.16
C VAL A 15 -8.40 -15.67 -2.68
N PRO A 16 -9.53 -15.55 -3.39
CA PRO A 16 -9.52 -15.56 -4.84
C PRO A 16 -8.71 -14.38 -5.38
N VAL A 17 -7.95 -14.63 -6.44
CA VAL A 17 -7.31 -13.57 -7.22
C VAL A 17 -8.39 -12.94 -8.11
N LYS A 18 -8.41 -11.61 -8.20
CA LYS A 18 -9.33 -10.91 -9.12
C LYS A 18 -9.01 -11.33 -10.58
N PRO A 19 -10.00 -11.33 -11.50
CA PRO A 19 -9.73 -11.52 -12.92
C PRO A 19 -8.60 -10.59 -13.39
N ASP A 20 -7.70 -11.12 -14.21
CA ASP A 20 -6.54 -10.39 -14.78
C ASP A 20 -5.50 -9.90 -13.76
N GLN A 21 -5.54 -10.39 -12.51
CA GLN A 21 -4.49 -10.17 -11.53
C GLN A 21 -3.72 -11.46 -11.24
N HIS A 22 -2.51 -11.31 -10.71
CA HIS A 22 -1.64 -12.42 -10.33
C HIS A 22 -1.55 -12.64 -8.81
N ASP A 23 -1.98 -11.64 -8.03
CA ASP A 23 -1.73 -11.58 -6.59
C ASP A 23 -3.05 -11.58 -5.79
N SER A 24 -3.07 -12.31 -4.67
CA SER A 24 -4.18 -12.21 -3.72
C SER A 24 -4.03 -10.97 -2.85
N VAL A 25 -5.11 -10.20 -2.72
CA VAL A 25 -5.18 -9.01 -1.87
C VAL A 25 -6.28 -9.19 -0.83
N ILE A 26 -5.95 -8.90 0.44
CA ILE A 26 -6.91 -8.88 1.54
C ILE A 26 -7.08 -7.44 1.99
N PHE A 27 -8.33 -7.00 2.08
CA PHE A 27 -8.70 -5.76 2.75
C PHE A 27 -9.26 -6.09 4.14
N GLY A 28 -8.83 -5.32 5.13
CA GLY A 28 -9.29 -5.46 6.51
C GLY A 28 -9.54 -4.10 7.14
N THR A 29 -10.20 -4.13 8.30
CA THR A 29 -10.38 -2.94 9.13
C THR A 29 -9.76 -3.20 10.49
N THR A 30 -8.81 -2.36 10.88
CA THR A 30 -8.35 -2.26 12.26
C THR A 30 -9.40 -1.47 13.05
N ASP A 31 -9.95 -2.10 14.09
CA ASP A 31 -11.00 -1.52 14.92
C ASP A 31 -10.48 -0.41 15.84
N ALA A 32 -11.38 0.28 16.54
CA ALA A 32 -11.04 1.38 17.43
C ALA A 32 -10.15 0.98 18.62
N ALA A 33 -10.06 -0.32 18.93
CA ALA A 33 -9.17 -0.86 19.95
C ALA A 33 -7.83 -1.34 19.36
N GLY A 34 -7.55 -1.05 18.09
CA GLY A 34 -6.33 -1.46 17.39
C GLY A 34 -6.30 -2.94 17.01
N ARG A 35 -7.43 -3.64 17.03
CA ARG A 35 -7.49 -5.06 16.68
C ARG A 35 -7.71 -5.21 15.19
N THR A 36 -6.80 -5.92 14.54
CA THR A 36 -6.88 -6.29 13.12
C THR A 36 -7.19 -7.79 13.00
N ALA A 37 -7.90 -8.20 11.94
CA ALA A 37 -8.14 -9.62 11.67
C ALA A 37 -6.82 -10.39 11.53
N ARG A 38 -6.74 -11.58 12.14
CA ARG A 38 -5.59 -12.48 11.97
C ARG A 38 -5.77 -13.31 10.70
N ILE A 39 -4.80 -13.22 9.81
CA ILE A 39 -4.76 -13.99 8.56
C ILE A 39 -3.78 -15.13 8.73
N ARG A 40 -4.22 -16.36 8.45
CA ARG A 40 -3.34 -17.53 8.43
C ARG A 40 -2.86 -17.77 7.01
N LEU A 41 -1.59 -17.52 6.77
CA LEU A 41 -0.96 -17.87 5.50
C LEU A 41 -0.64 -19.39 5.48
N PRO A 42 -0.75 -20.06 4.32
CA PRO A 42 -0.45 -21.48 4.18
C PRO A 42 1.05 -21.80 4.39
N LYS A 43 1.92 -20.81 4.17
CA LYS A 43 3.36 -20.86 4.47
C LYS A 43 3.75 -19.60 5.22
N TRP A 44 4.84 -19.65 5.97
CA TRP A 44 5.44 -18.46 6.56
C TRP A 44 6.14 -17.62 5.48
N HIS A 45 5.91 -16.31 5.50
CA HIS A 45 6.55 -15.34 4.61
C HIS A 45 7.29 -14.30 5.46
N PRO A 46 8.58 -14.02 5.19
CA PRO A 46 9.30 -12.97 5.90
C PRO A 46 8.68 -11.60 5.58
N GLN A 47 8.81 -10.62 6.49
CA GLN A 47 8.20 -9.29 6.35
C GLN A 47 8.48 -8.60 5.02
N LYS A 48 9.70 -8.71 4.51
CA LYS A 48 10.11 -8.20 3.19
C LYS A 48 9.40 -8.84 1.98
N LYS A 49 8.48 -9.78 2.18
CA LYS A 49 7.74 -10.49 1.13
C LYS A 49 6.25 -10.17 1.13
N TRP A 50 5.77 -9.41 2.11
CA TRP A 50 4.41 -8.92 2.15
C TRP A 50 4.41 -7.40 2.27
N VAL A 51 3.34 -6.81 1.76
CA VAL A 51 3.08 -5.38 1.86
C VAL A 51 1.83 -5.19 2.71
N PHE A 52 1.93 -4.33 3.74
CA PHE A 52 0.82 -3.98 4.61
C PHE A 52 0.75 -2.46 4.72
N ASN A 53 -0.23 -1.85 4.04
CA ASN A 53 -0.38 -0.40 4.05
C ASN A 53 -1.78 0.01 4.47
N ALA A 54 -1.90 1.23 4.98
CA ALA A 54 -3.19 1.86 5.13
C ALA A 54 -3.85 2.02 3.76
N VAL A 55 -5.18 2.01 3.77
CA VAL A 55 -5.99 2.37 2.61
C VAL A 55 -6.56 3.76 2.83
N VAL A 56 -6.32 4.64 1.86
CA VAL A 56 -6.92 5.97 1.81
C VAL A 56 -7.90 6.00 0.64
N GLY A 57 -9.06 6.63 0.85
CA GLY A 57 -10.13 6.67 -0.14
C GLY A 57 -11.02 5.42 -0.16
N ASP A 58 -11.81 5.31 -1.22
CA ASP A 58 -12.80 4.25 -1.43
C ASP A 58 -12.96 3.98 -2.93
N GLY A 59 -13.19 2.72 -3.29
CA GLY A 59 -13.35 2.25 -4.67
C GLY A 59 -12.65 0.92 -4.95
N ASP A 60 -12.63 0.54 -6.22
CA ASP A 60 -12.09 -0.73 -6.71
C ASP A 60 -10.73 -0.61 -7.39
N LEU A 61 -10.38 0.61 -7.78
CA LEU A 61 -9.12 0.96 -8.44
C LEU A 61 -8.19 1.58 -7.40
N GLY A 62 -6.90 1.28 -7.49
CA GLY A 62 -5.94 1.89 -6.59
C GLY A 62 -4.50 1.51 -6.89
N GLU A 63 -3.59 2.28 -6.31
CA GLU A 63 -2.15 2.17 -6.50
C GLU A 63 -1.43 2.53 -5.18
N SER A 64 -0.21 2.02 -5.03
CA SER A 64 0.74 2.43 -3.99
C SER A 64 2.13 2.45 -4.62
N PHE A 65 3.03 3.27 -4.12
CA PHE A 65 4.37 3.37 -4.66
C PHE A 65 5.39 2.67 -3.75
N HIS A 66 6.38 2.03 -4.38
CA HIS A 66 7.51 1.40 -3.70
C HIS A 66 8.78 2.22 -3.94
N LEU A 67 9.29 2.87 -2.89
CA LEU A 67 10.41 3.79 -2.97
C LEU A 67 11.74 3.05 -2.86
N ILE A 68 12.51 3.04 -3.93
CA ILE A 68 13.83 2.39 -4.02
C ILE A 68 14.85 3.28 -4.72
N ASP A 69 16.13 3.07 -4.41
CA ASP A 69 17.23 3.72 -5.12
C ASP A 69 17.19 3.35 -6.63
N PRO A 70 17.69 4.22 -7.52
CA PRO A 70 17.94 3.86 -8.91
C PRO A 70 18.82 2.59 -8.98
N GLY A 71 18.27 1.50 -9.52
CA GLY A 71 18.93 0.19 -9.56
C GLY A 71 18.44 -0.82 -8.49
N GLY A 72 17.51 -0.43 -7.61
CA GLY A 72 16.75 -1.32 -6.73
C GLY A 72 17.54 -1.97 -5.60
N GLN A 73 18.71 -1.44 -5.26
CA GLN A 73 19.58 -2.03 -4.24
C GLN A 73 19.20 -1.63 -2.81
N LYS A 74 18.46 -0.53 -2.64
CA LYS A 74 18.09 0.02 -1.33
C LYS A 74 16.62 0.45 -1.34
N VAL A 75 15.92 0.13 -0.26
CA VAL A 75 14.59 0.66 0.04
C VAL A 75 14.70 1.98 0.78
N HIS A 76 13.85 2.93 0.43
CA HIS A 76 13.74 4.23 1.09
C HIS A 76 12.63 4.19 2.14
N ALA A 77 12.96 3.69 3.32
CA ALA A 77 12.06 3.75 4.47
C ALA A 77 12.06 5.15 5.11
N GLY A 78 10.90 5.57 5.64
CA GLY A 78 10.75 6.83 6.37
C GLY A 78 10.87 8.09 5.51
N VAL A 79 10.71 7.99 4.19
CA VAL A 79 10.72 9.16 3.30
C VAL A 79 9.34 9.82 3.33
N PRO A 80 9.25 11.12 3.61
CA PRO A 80 7.97 11.81 3.62
C PRO A 80 7.44 11.96 2.19
N TYR A 81 6.14 11.75 2.02
CA TYR A 81 5.44 11.83 0.73
C TYR A 81 4.09 12.54 0.82
N LEU A 82 3.60 12.99 -0.34
CA LEU A 82 2.20 13.31 -0.62
C LEU A 82 1.69 12.32 -1.68
N LEU A 83 0.46 11.82 -1.58
CA LEU A 83 -0.23 11.20 -2.72
C LEU A 83 -1.20 12.23 -3.30
N ASP A 84 -0.96 12.73 -4.50
CA ASP A 84 -1.90 13.62 -5.18
C ASP A 84 -2.81 12.79 -6.07
N VAL A 85 -3.99 12.44 -5.55
CA VAL A 85 -5.00 11.71 -6.33
C VAL A 85 -5.83 12.75 -7.07
N GLU A 86 -5.81 12.69 -8.39
CA GLU A 86 -6.50 13.65 -9.26
C GLU A 86 -8.00 13.77 -8.91
N ASN A 87 -8.45 15.00 -8.63
CA ASN A 87 -9.80 15.32 -8.15
C ASN A 87 -10.22 14.59 -6.85
N GLY A 88 -9.24 14.13 -6.08
CA GLY A 88 -9.42 13.31 -4.90
C GLY A 88 -8.84 13.94 -3.65
N TYR A 89 -8.25 13.09 -2.83
CA TYR A 89 -7.66 13.44 -1.55
C TYR A 89 -6.14 13.58 -1.68
N LEU A 90 -5.55 14.29 -0.71
CA LEU A 90 -4.12 14.58 -0.63
C LEU A 90 -3.55 14.04 0.69
N PRO A 91 -3.42 12.70 0.88
CA PRO A 91 -2.86 12.16 2.09
C PRO A 91 -1.34 12.33 2.09
N CYS A 92 -0.81 12.75 3.23
CA CYS A 92 0.62 12.80 3.47
C CYS A 92 1.01 11.72 4.46
N GLY A 93 2.24 11.24 4.34
CA GLY A 93 2.74 10.15 5.18
C GLY A 93 4.25 10.02 5.09
N HIS A 94 4.76 8.93 5.65
CA HIS A 94 6.15 8.49 5.47
C HIS A 94 6.11 7.06 4.97
N SER A 95 7.01 6.71 4.04
CA SER A 95 7.11 5.33 3.56
C SER A 95 7.47 4.38 4.71
N ASP A 96 6.93 3.16 4.64
CA ASP A 96 7.11 2.17 5.70
C ASP A 96 8.53 1.56 5.72
N ALA A 97 8.76 0.56 6.57
CA ALA A 97 10.06 -0.11 6.67
C ALA A 97 10.52 -0.82 5.39
N ASN A 98 9.59 -1.14 4.48
CA ASN A 98 9.87 -1.70 3.16
C ASN A 98 9.96 -0.62 2.08
N GLY A 99 9.65 0.64 2.39
CA GLY A 99 9.63 1.73 1.41
C GLY A 99 8.28 1.90 0.71
N ASP A 100 7.21 1.25 1.19
CA ASP A 100 5.88 1.36 0.59
C ASP A 100 5.10 2.57 1.13
N THR A 101 4.33 3.22 0.26
CA THR A 101 3.36 4.26 0.65
C THR A 101 2.03 3.64 1.07
N ASP A 102 1.12 4.47 1.58
CA ASP A 102 -0.30 4.10 1.67
C ASP A 102 -0.87 3.72 0.30
N TYR A 103 -1.94 2.91 0.32
CA TYR A 103 -2.68 2.52 -0.87
C TYR A 103 -3.83 3.50 -1.13
N ALA A 104 -3.72 4.25 -2.20
CA ALA A 104 -4.74 5.18 -2.65
C ALA A 104 -5.80 4.45 -3.48
N GLN A 105 -7.07 4.54 -3.10
CA GLN A 105 -8.21 4.06 -3.89
C GLN A 105 -9.08 5.18 -4.45
N SER A 106 -9.67 4.91 -5.62
CA SER A 106 -10.67 5.74 -6.28
C SER A 106 -11.78 4.89 -6.93
N ARG A 107 -12.96 5.50 -7.12
CA ARG A 107 -14.12 4.87 -7.78
C ARG A 107 -14.02 4.89 -9.31
N THR A 108 -13.28 5.85 -9.84
CA THR A 108 -13.03 6.04 -11.27
C THR A 108 -11.52 6.04 -11.53
N PRO A 109 -11.06 5.67 -12.74
CA PRO A 109 -9.66 5.83 -13.09
C PRO A 109 -9.22 7.28 -12.87
N SER A 110 -8.12 7.46 -12.16
CA SER A 110 -7.56 8.76 -11.78
C SER A 110 -6.04 8.66 -11.78
N ASN A 111 -5.36 9.75 -12.16
CA ASN A 111 -3.92 9.82 -11.98
C ASN A 111 -3.59 9.94 -10.48
N VAL A 112 -2.45 9.36 -10.10
CA VAL A 112 -1.89 9.52 -8.76
C VAL A 112 -0.44 9.95 -8.91
N ASP A 113 -0.12 11.15 -8.44
CA ASP A 113 1.24 11.64 -8.42
C ASP A 113 1.86 11.46 -7.02
N LEU A 114 3.15 11.16 -6.98
CA LEU A 114 3.91 10.96 -5.74
C LEU A 114 5.02 12.01 -5.59
N PRO A 115 4.72 13.19 -5.03
CA PRO A 115 5.75 14.06 -4.49
C PRO A 115 6.47 13.39 -3.31
N THR A 116 7.80 13.34 -3.37
CA THR A 116 8.66 12.87 -2.27
C THR A 116 9.65 13.95 -1.87
N GLY A 117 10.10 13.92 -0.60
CA GLY A 117 11.14 14.82 -0.13
C GLY A 117 10.69 16.28 -0.08
N PHE A 118 9.71 16.59 0.78
CA PHE A 118 9.31 17.97 1.06
C PHE A 118 10.54 18.78 1.46
N GLN A 119 11.00 19.66 0.56
CA GLN A 119 11.95 20.69 0.90
C GLN A 119 11.26 21.70 1.81
N THR A 120 11.89 21.98 2.95
CA THR A 120 11.58 23.13 3.80
C THR A 120 11.51 24.39 2.94
N ILE A 121 10.41 25.13 3.10
CA ILE A 121 10.25 26.50 2.62
C ILE A 121 11.46 27.29 3.14
N GLY A 122 12.32 27.73 2.23
CA GLY A 122 13.42 28.66 2.50
C GLY A 122 12.94 30.09 2.57
#